data_AF-A0A850NG72-F1
#
_entry.id   AF-A0A850NG72-F1
#
_cell.length_a   1.000
_cell.length_b   1.000
_cell.length_c   1.000
_cell.angle_alpha   90.00
_cell.angle_beta   90.00
_cell.angle_gamma   90.00
#
_symmetry.space_group_name_H-M   'P 1'
#
loop_
_entity.id
_entity.type
_entity.pdbx_description
1 polymer ?
#
loop_
_entity_poly.entity_id
_entity_poly.type
_entity_poly.pdbx_seq_one_letter_code
_entity_poly.pdbx_strand_id
1 'polypeptide(L)'
;MESIIMGNTHIALLRGINVSGQKKIKMADLRQILEENGLKNVKTYIQSGNIIFDSEPVDRSALQEKIAIIIRQQFGFDVPTLVLRKNDVEHILKANPFHEEAEENKLYYVLLKSTPKEVLVEQFNQLQFEHEGFKITDTCVYLFCKGGYGKAKLNNNLIENKLKVEATTRNHKTMLKLLELVSD
;
A
#
# COMPACT_ATOMS: atom_id res chain seq x y z
N MET A 1 27.05 1.42 -24.35
CA MET A 1 25.60 1.65 -24.22
C MET A 1 25.13 0.75 -23.10
N GLU A 2 25.30 1.22 -21.86
CA GLU A 2 24.76 0.51 -20.70
C GLU A 2 23.24 0.62 -20.79
N SER A 3 22.58 -0.51 -21.03
CA SER A 3 21.14 -0.60 -20.90
C SER A 3 20.78 -0.18 -19.48
N ILE A 4 20.08 0.94 -19.34
CA ILE A 4 19.41 1.35 -18.12
C ILE A 4 18.48 0.18 -17.75
N ILE A 5 18.90 -0.67 -16.82
CA ILE A 5 18.00 -1.62 -16.18
C ILE A 5 17.08 -0.75 -15.32
N MET A 6 15.99 -0.26 -15.91
CA MET A 6 14.87 0.29 -15.15
C MET A 6 14.45 -0.81 -14.17
N GLY A 7 14.62 -0.55 -12.87
CA GLY A 7 14.39 -1.53 -11.83
C GLY A 7 13.02 -2.18 -11.95
N ASN A 8 13.02 -3.50 -12.13
CA ASN A 8 11.84 -4.35 -12.28
C ASN A 8 11.24 -4.76 -10.92
N THR A 9 11.64 -4.07 -9.85
CA THR A 9 11.26 -4.36 -8.48
C THR A 9 9.97 -3.63 -8.12
N HIS A 10 9.03 -4.40 -7.61
CA HIS A 10 7.69 -3.98 -7.25
C HIS A 10 7.44 -4.23 -5.77
N ILE A 11 6.50 -3.46 -5.21
CA ILE A 11 5.98 -3.63 -3.86
C ILE A 11 4.50 -3.99 -3.98
N ALA A 12 4.11 -5.18 -3.50
CA ALA A 12 2.71 -5.53 -3.31
C ALA A 12 2.30 -5.34 -1.85
N LEU A 13 1.15 -4.68 -1.66
CA LEU A 13 0.53 -4.43 -0.37
C LEU A 13 -0.81 -5.14 -0.31
N LEU A 14 -0.90 -6.09 0.61
CA LEU A 14 -2.14 -6.79 0.93
C LEU A 14 -2.87 -6.06 2.07
N ARG A 15 -4.20 -6.12 2.07
CA ARG A 15 -5.01 -5.54 3.14
C ARG A 15 -5.86 -6.60 3.85
N GLY A 16 -5.96 -6.44 5.17
CA GLY A 16 -6.90 -7.22 5.99
C GLY A 16 -6.48 -8.67 6.23
N ILE A 17 -5.19 -8.99 6.07
CA ILE A 17 -4.63 -10.29 6.43
C ILE A 17 -4.06 -10.27 7.84
N ASN A 18 -4.05 -11.41 8.52
CA ASN A 18 -3.44 -11.59 9.86
C ASN A 18 -3.92 -10.59 10.92
N VAL A 19 -5.11 -10.02 10.76
CA VAL A 19 -5.72 -9.07 11.70
C VAL A 19 -6.94 -9.71 12.34
N SER A 20 -7.07 -9.57 13.66
CA SER A 20 -8.20 -10.11 14.43
C SER A 20 -8.49 -11.60 14.18
N GLY A 21 -7.45 -12.39 13.90
CA GLY A 21 -7.55 -13.83 13.61
C GLY A 21 -8.11 -14.19 12.23
N GLN A 22 -8.45 -13.22 11.39
CA GLN A 22 -9.01 -13.41 10.05
C GLN A 22 -7.91 -13.51 8.99
N LYS A 23 -8.22 -14.19 7.87
CA LYS A 23 -7.36 -14.30 6.68
C LYS A 23 -5.90 -14.59 7.05
N LYS A 24 -5.69 -15.68 7.79
CA LYS A 24 -4.36 -16.08 8.28
C LYS A 24 -3.50 -16.54 7.11
N ILE A 25 -2.35 -15.91 6.95
CA ILE A 25 -1.34 -16.28 5.95
C ILE A 25 0.02 -16.27 6.64
N LYS A 26 0.73 -17.41 6.62
CA LYS A 26 2.15 -17.43 6.99
C LYS A 26 2.95 -16.75 5.89
N MET A 27 3.73 -15.74 6.23
CA MET A 27 4.48 -14.97 5.23
C MET A 27 5.56 -15.80 4.53
N ALA A 28 6.08 -16.85 5.16
CA ALA A 28 7.00 -17.79 4.51
C ALA A 28 6.31 -18.56 3.38
N ASP A 29 5.16 -19.16 3.66
CA ASP A 29 4.34 -19.87 2.67
C ASP A 29 3.93 -18.93 1.52
N LEU A 30 3.57 -17.68 1.84
CA LEU A 30 3.25 -16.66 0.83
C LEU A 30 4.44 -16.33 -0.07
N ARG A 31 5.67 -16.22 0.46
CA ARG A 31 6.86 -16.02 -0.38
C ARG A 31 7.05 -17.19 -1.33
N GLN A 32 7.07 -18.41 -0.78
CA GLN A 32 7.31 -19.62 -1.54
C GLN A 32 6.30 -19.77 -2.69
N ILE A 33 5.01 -19.60 -2.43
CA ILE A 33 4.01 -19.75 -3.50
C ILE A 33 4.16 -18.69 -4.59
N LEU A 34 4.47 -17.44 -4.22
CA LEU A 34 4.65 -16.38 -5.19
C LEU A 34 5.85 -16.66 -6.10
N GLU A 35 6.93 -17.24 -5.55
CA GLU A 35 8.10 -17.69 -6.30
C GLU A 35 7.78 -18.86 -7.23
N GLU A 36 7.07 -19.88 -6.73
CA GLU A 36 6.60 -21.02 -7.52
C GLU A 36 5.69 -20.59 -8.68
N ASN A 37 5.00 -19.45 -8.55
CA ASN A 37 4.15 -18.86 -9.58
C ASN A 37 4.87 -17.78 -10.41
N GLY A 38 6.20 -17.78 -10.41
CA GLY A 38 7.04 -17.04 -11.35
C GLY A 38 7.32 -15.58 -10.99
N LEU A 39 7.04 -15.15 -9.76
CA LEU A 39 7.67 -13.92 -9.23
C LEU A 39 9.09 -14.25 -8.79
N LYS A 40 10.01 -13.28 -8.86
CA LYS A 40 11.43 -13.50 -8.54
C LYS A 40 11.82 -12.71 -7.31
N ASN A 41 12.85 -13.17 -6.60
CA ASN A 41 13.46 -12.49 -5.45
C ASN A 41 12.43 -12.03 -4.41
N VAL A 42 11.47 -12.89 -4.06
CA VAL A 42 10.32 -12.48 -3.25
C VAL A 42 10.76 -12.30 -1.80
N LYS A 43 10.68 -11.08 -1.28
CA LYS A 43 10.88 -10.76 0.13
C LYS A 43 9.54 -10.37 0.74
N THR A 44 9.36 -10.62 2.03
CA THR A 44 8.21 -10.12 2.80
C THR A 44 8.66 -9.35 4.01
N TYR A 45 7.96 -8.28 4.35
CA TYR A 45 8.20 -7.51 5.56
C TYR A 45 6.98 -7.56 6.47
N ILE A 46 7.19 -8.00 7.72
CA ILE A 46 6.19 -8.19 8.78
C ILE A 46 4.95 -8.99 8.33
N GLN A 47 3.93 -9.09 9.18
CA GLN A 47 2.76 -9.94 8.94
C GLN A 47 1.58 -9.22 8.27
N SER A 48 1.69 -7.91 8.04
CA SER A 48 0.60 -7.08 7.48
C SER A 48 0.50 -7.14 5.96
N GLY A 49 1.28 -8.03 5.31
CA GLY A 49 1.23 -8.27 3.88
C GLY A 49 1.96 -7.20 3.08
N ASN A 50 3.26 -7.10 3.28
CA ASN A 50 4.15 -6.28 2.47
C ASN A 50 5.11 -7.19 1.75
N ILE A 51 5.11 -7.15 0.43
CA ILE A 51 5.84 -8.07 -0.42
C ILE A 51 6.69 -7.23 -1.36
N ILE A 52 7.97 -7.57 -1.48
CA ILE A 52 8.88 -7.04 -2.48
C ILE A 52 9.16 -8.18 -3.46
N PHE A 53 9.15 -7.91 -4.75
CA PHE A 53 9.45 -8.93 -5.76
C PHE A 53 9.90 -8.28 -7.06
N ASP A 54 10.58 -9.06 -7.89
CA ASP A 54 10.91 -8.70 -9.25
C ASP A 54 9.95 -9.38 -10.23
N SER A 55 9.57 -8.65 -11.28
CA SER A 55 8.83 -9.18 -12.42
C SER A 55 9.34 -8.58 -13.71
N GLU A 56 9.13 -9.27 -14.84
CA GLU A 56 9.32 -8.63 -16.15
C GLU A 56 8.41 -7.39 -16.29
N PRO A 57 8.70 -6.47 -17.23
CA PRO A 57 7.88 -5.28 -17.47
C PRO A 57 6.44 -5.68 -17.83
N VAL A 58 5.57 -5.67 -16.83
CA VAL A 58 4.14 -5.99 -16.93
C VAL A 58 3.36 -4.84 -16.29
N ASP A 59 2.11 -4.65 -16.73
CA ASP A 59 1.24 -3.66 -16.12
C ASP A 59 0.98 -3.99 -14.64
N ARG A 60 0.94 -2.95 -13.78
CA ARG A 60 0.71 -3.10 -12.34
C ARG A 60 -0.64 -3.77 -12.07
N SER A 61 -1.65 -3.49 -12.90
CA SER A 61 -2.98 -4.08 -12.75
C SER A 61 -2.94 -5.61 -12.92
N ALA A 62 -2.20 -6.10 -13.92
CA ALA A 62 -2.03 -7.53 -14.16
C ALA A 62 -1.24 -8.22 -13.04
N LEU A 63 -0.23 -7.56 -12.47
CA LEU A 63 0.48 -8.07 -11.28
C LEU A 63 -0.43 -8.16 -10.05
N GLN A 64 -1.27 -7.14 -9.82
CA GLN A 64 -2.25 -7.15 -8.73
C GLN A 64 -3.22 -8.32 -8.87
N GLU A 65 -3.77 -8.51 -10.07
CA GLU A 65 -4.71 -9.58 -10.36
C GLU A 65 -4.05 -10.96 -10.22
N LYS A 66 -2.84 -11.14 -10.77
CA LYS A 66 -2.06 -12.37 -10.63
C LYS A 66 -1.85 -12.74 -9.16
N ILE A 67 -1.39 -11.80 -8.34
CA ILE A 67 -1.16 -12.04 -6.90
C ILE A 67 -2.48 -12.35 -6.18
N ALA A 68 -3.55 -11.62 -6.47
CA ALA A 68 -4.87 -11.87 -5.86
C ALA A 68 -5.41 -13.26 -6.22
N ILE A 69 -5.27 -13.69 -7.47
CA ILE A 69 -5.68 -15.03 -7.93
C ILE A 69 -4.86 -16.12 -7.22
N ILE A 70 -3.53 -15.98 -7.15
CA ILE A 70 -2.66 -16.95 -6.45
C ILE A 70 -3.09 -17.08 -4.98
N ILE A 71 -3.32 -15.95 -4.30
CA ILE A 71 -3.75 -15.96 -2.90
C ILE A 71 -5.11 -16.64 -2.74
N ARG A 72 -6.08 -16.32 -3.61
CA ARG A 72 -7.40 -16.94 -3.58
C ARG A 72 -7.31 -18.45 -3.79
N GLN A 73 -6.52 -18.90 -4.76
CA GLN A 73 -6.36 -20.32 -5.09
C GLN A 73 -5.71 -21.11 -3.95
N GLN A 74 -4.69 -20.55 -3.28
CA GLN A 74 -4.01 -21.26 -2.20
C GLN A 74 -4.68 -21.16 -0.84
N PHE A 75 -5.21 -19.98 -0.50
CA PHE A 75 -5.70 -19.70 0.86
C PHE A 75 -7.24 -19.67 0.94
N GLY A 76 -7.94 -19.69 -0.19
CA GLY A 76 -9.41 -19.83 -0.24
C GLY A 76 -10.19 -18.55 0.03
N PHE A 77 -9.55 -17.38 0.00
CA PHE A 77 -10.22 -16.09 0.21
C PHE A 77 -9.61 -14.96 -0.62
N ASP A 78 -10.43 -13.98 -0.98
CA ASP A 78 -9.97 -12.79 -1.70
C ASP A 78 -9.24 -11.83 -0.75
N VAL A 79 -8.12 -11.30 -1.22
CA VAL A 79 -7.30 -10.31 -0.49
C VAL A 79 -7.12 -9.08 -1.38
N PRO A 80 -7.58 -7.88 -0.94
CA PRO A 80 -7.29 -6.65 -1.65
C PRO A 80 -5.78 -6.48 -1.79
N THR A 81 -5.33 -6.29 -3.03
CA THR A 81 -3.93 -6.27 -3.42
C THR A 81 -3.65 -5.02 -4.26
N LEU A 82 -2.64 -4.25 -3.85
CA LEU A 82 -2.15 -3.07 -4.55
C LEU A 82 -0.68 -3.28 -4.91
N VAL A 83 -0.26 -2.96 -6.14
CA VAL A 83 1.13 -3.05 -6.59
C VAL A 83 1.65 -1.67 -6.94
N LEU A 84 2.83 -1.34 -6.43
CA LEU A 84 3.53 -0.07 -6.61
C LEU A 84 4.92 -0.32 -7.17
N ARG A 85 5.46 0.64 -7.89
CA ARG A 85 6.89 0.66 -8.25
C ARG A 85 7.69 1.33 -7.13
N LYS A 86 8.99 1.04 -7.08
CA LYS A 86 9.95 1.74 -6.22
C LYS A 86 9.77 3.28 -6.29
N ASN A 87 9.79 3.81 -7.51
CA ASN A 87 9.73 5.26 -7.76
C ASN A 87 8.40 5.87 -7.28
N ASP A 88 7.30 5.11 -7.32
CA ASP A 88 6.01 5.58 -6.79
C ASP A 88 6.10 5.79 -5.27
N VAL A 89 6.69 4.80 -4.56
CA VAL A 89 6.87 4.87 -3.11
C VAL A 89 7.82 6.00 -2.71
N GLU A 90 8.93 6.18 -3.44
CA GLU A 90 9.85 7.31 -3.23
C GLU A 90 9.15 8.66 -3.39
N HIS A 91 8.37 8.81 -4.46
CA HIS A 91 7.65 10.04 -4.74
C HIS A 91 6.60 10.32 -3.67
N ILE A 92 5.81 9.29 -3.30
CA ILE A 92 4.79 9.39 -2.26
C ILE A 92 5.41 9.83 -0.94
N LEU A 93 6.52 9.21 -0.53
CA LEU A 93 7.24 9.59 0.69
C LEU A 93 7.67 11.05 0.62
N LYS A 94 8.38 11.48 -0.43
CA LYS A 94 8.87 12.86 -0.56
C LYS A 94 7.78 13.93 -0.61
N ALA A 95 6.60 13.59 -1.13
CA ALA A 95 5.51 14.55 -1.35
C ALA A 95 4.55 14.71 -0.15
N ASN A 96 4.78 14.05 0.99
CA ASN A 96 3.89 14.17 2.13
C ASN A 96 4.00 15.57 2.78
N PRO A 97 2.90 16.34 2.82
CA PRO A 97 2.91 17.73 3.30
C PRO A 97 3.09 17.85 4.82
N PHE A 98 2.97 16.76 5.57
CA PHE A 98 3.00 16.79 7.04
C PHE A 98 4.37 16.45 7.63
N HIS A 99 5.43 16.37 6.81
CA HIS A 99 6.76 15.94 7.25
C HIS A 99 7.40 16.83 8.30
N GLU A 100 7.17 18.14 8.22
CA GLU A 100 7.75 19.11 9.16
C GLU A 100 6.89 19.31 10.42
N GLU A 101 5.60 18.99 10.34
CA GLU A 101 4.62 19.30 11.38
C GLU A 101 4.32 18.11 12.32
N ALA A 102 4.58 16.88 11.87
CA ALA A 102 4.14 15.67 12.56
C ALA A 102 5.30 14.74 12.91
N GLU A 103 5.21 14.13 14.10
CA GLU A 103 6.05 12.98 14.44
C GLU A 103 5.81 11.84 13.44
N GLU A 104 6.88 11.17 13.01
CA GLU A 104 6.84 10.07 12.03
C GLU A 104 5.85 8.95 12.41
N ASN A 105 5.68 8.66 13.71
CA ASN A 105 4.78 7.62 14.20
C ASN A 105 3.29 7.99 14.06
N LYS A 106 2.97 9.23 13.65
CA LYS A 106 1.62 9.74 13.38
C LYS A 106 1.32 9.88 11.89
N LEU A 107 2.27 9.59 11.02
CA LEU A 107 2.14 9.70 9.57
C LEU A 107 1.71 8.38 8.95
N TYR A 108 0.67 8.44 8.13
CA TYR A 108 0.09 7.31 7.41
C TYR A 108 -0.19 7.68 5.96
N TYR A 109 -0.18 6.66 5.12
CA TYR A 109 -0.33 6.75 3.68
C TYR A 109 -1.44 5.78 3.27
N VAL A 110 -2.55 6.31 2.77
CA VAL A 110 -3.65 5.49 2.24
C VAL A 110 -3.51 5.45 0.74
N LEU A 111 -2.91 4.37 0.26
CA LEU A 111 -2.52 4.23 -1.13
C LEU A 111 -3.72 3.77 -1.95
N LEU A 112 -4.04 4.53 -3.00
CA LEU A 112 -5.24 4.39 -3.80
C LEU A 112 -4.98 3.49 -5.02
N LYS A 113 -5.90 2.56 -5.28
CA LYS A 113 -5.81 1.66 -6.44
C LYS A 113 -6.05 2.35 -7.78
N SER A 114 -6.80 3.45 -7.78
CA SER A 114 -7.04 4.29 -8.95
C SER A 114 -7.28 5.74 -8.55
N THR A 115 -7.20 6.66 -9.50
CA THR A 115 -7.52 8.07 -9.25
C THR A 115 -8.98 8.22 -8.82
N PRO A 116 -9.26 8.89 -7.68
CA PRO A 116 -10.62 9.17 -7.25
C PRO A 116 -11.26 10.22 -8.18
N LYS A 117 -12.59 10.18 -8.31
CA LYS A 117 -13.31 11.19 -9.11
C LYS A 117 -13.20 12.56 -8.42
N GLU A 118 -12.90 13.60 -9.18
CA GLU A 118 -12.71 14.97 -8.69
C GLU A 118 -13.86 15.45 -7.78
N VAL A 119 -15.11 15.26 -8.22
CA VAL A 119 -16.31 15.60 -7.41
C VAL A 119 -16.33 14.92 -6.03
N LEU A 120 -15.82 13.70 -5.92
CA LEU A 120 -15.75 12.99 -4.64
C LEU A 120 -14.62 13.53 -3.76
N VAL A 121 -13.51 13.96 -4.37
CA VAL A 121 -12.41 14.63 -3.66
C VAL A 121 -12.86 15.97 -3.12
N GLU A 122 -13.56 16.78 -3.94
CA GLU A 122 -14.14 18.06 -3.51
C GLU A 122 -15.09 17.90 -2.33
N GLN A 123 -16.01 16.91 -2.40
CA GLN A 123 -16.92 16.57 -1.31
C GLN A 123 -16.17 16.11 -0.05
N PHE A 124 -15.11 15.32 -0.22
CA PHE A 124 -14.29 14.86 0.91
C PHE A 124 -13.60 16.04 1.60
N ASN A 125 -13.08 17.00 0.83
CA ASN A 125 -12.38 18.18 1.35
C ASN A 125 -13.29 19.11 2.18
N GLN A 126 -14.62 18.95 2.13
CA GLN A 126 -15.55 19.66 3.02
C GLN A 126 -15.66 19.03 4.42
N LEU A 127 -15.12 17.82 4.62
CA LEU A 127 -15.16 17.14 5.90
C LEU A 127 -14.13 17.71 6.86
N GLN A 128 -14.49 17.77 8.14
CA GLN A 128 -13.62 18.26 9.22
C GLN A 128 -13.34 17.13 10.22
N PHE A 129 -12.08 17.02 10.63
CA PHE A 129 -11.63 16.05 11.61
C PHE A 129 -10.80 16.77 12.68
N GLU A 130 -11.16 16.57 13.95
CA GLU A 130 -10.55 17.30 15.06
C GLU A 130 -9.09 16.90 15.34
N HIS A 131 -8.73 15.64 15.05
CA HIS A 131 -7.45 15.06 15.42
C HIS A 131 -6.66 14.52 14.22
N GLU A 132 -7.16 14.74 13.01
CA GLU A 132 -6.61 14.20 11.79
C GLU A 132 -6.44 15.29 10.73
N GLY A 133 -5.22 15.44 10.23
CA GLY A 133 -4.94 16.19 9.01
C GLY A 133 -4.95 15.24 7.80
N PHE A 134 -5.38 15.74 6.65
CA PHE A 134 -5.31 14.96 5.42
C PHE A 134 -5.05 15.79 4.18
N LYS A 135 -4.45 15.15 3.16
CA LYS A 135 -4.31 15.69 1.81
C LYS A 135 -4.55 14.57 0.80
N ILE A 136 -5.47 14.79 -0.12
CA ILE A 136 -5.80 13.81 -1.18
C ILE A 136 -5.04 14.17 -2.45
N THR A 137 -4.46 13.16 -3.09
CA THR A 137 -3.90 13.20 -4.46
C THR A 137 -4.49 12.06 -5.29
N ASP A 138 -4.04 11.93 -6.54
CA ASP A 138 -4.49 10.87 -7.43
C ASP A 138 -4.15 9.45 -6.96
N THR A 139 -3.07 9.32 -6.17
CA THR A 139 -2.52 8.00 -5.81
C THR A 139 -2.44 7.77 -4.31
N CYS A 140 -2.59 8.80 -3.48
CA CYS A 140 -2.43 8.70 -2.05
C CYS A 140 -3.33 9.70 -1.31
N VAL A 141 -3.91 9.26 -0.20
CA VAL A 141 -4.35 10.17 0.86
C VAL A 141 -3.29 10.17 1.95
N TYR A 142 -2.60 11.30 2.09
CA TYR A 142 -1.69 11.56 3.21
C TYR A 142 -2.52 11.80 4.46
N LEU A 143 -2.16 11.13 5.55
CA LEU A 143 -2.85 11.26 6.83
C LEU A 143 -1.85 11.59 7.93
N PHE A 144 -2.20 12.59 8.72
CA PHE A 144 -1.58 12.88 10.00
C PHE A 144 -2.59 12.59 11.11
N CYS A 145 -2.33 11.59 11.95
CA CYS A 145 -3.25 11.19 13.02
C CYS A 145 -2.66 11.48 14.39
N LYS A 146 -3.01 12.62 15.03
CA LYS A 146 -2.45 13.07 16.33
C LYS A 146 -2.57 11.99 17.43
N GLY A 147 -3.75 11.38 17.52
CA GLY A 147 -4.04 10.30 18.48
C GLY A 147 -3.50 8.90 18.11
N GLY A 148 -2.85 8.76 16.96
CA GLY A 148 -2.48 7.48 16.34
C GLY A 148 -3.64 6.83 15.58
N TYR A 149 -3.30 6.01 14.57
CA TYR A 149 -4.30 5.48 13.64
C TYR A 149 -5.35 4.55 14.25
N GLY A 150 -5.03 3.83 15.32
CA GLY A 150 -5.99 2.95 16.00
C GLY A 150 -7.20 3.68 16.61
N LYS A 151 -7.10 5.00 16.82
CA LYS A 151 -8.19 5.86 17.33
C LYS A 151 -8.74 6.80 16.26
N ALA A 152 -8.20 6.74 15.04
CA ALA A 152 -8.52 7.71 14.00
C ALA A 152 -9.95 7.51 13.47
N LYS A 153 -10.71 8.60 13.39
CA LYS A 153 -12.01 8.62 12.71
C LYS A 153 -11.81 8.57 11.20
N LEU A 154 -10.75 9.21 10.72
CA LEU A 154 -10.31 9.15 9.33
C LEU A 154 -9.47 7.89 9.08
N ASN A 155 -10.15 6.82 8.64
CA ASN A 155 -9.54 5.52 8.39
C ASN A 155 -9.82 5.01 6.97
N ASN A 156 -9.15 3.92 6.59
CA ASN A 156 -9.24 3.31 5.25
C ASN A 156 -10.69 3.06 4.81
N ASN A 157 -11.56 2.56 5.69
CA ASN A 157 -12.95 2.24 5.32
C ASN A 157 -13.73 3.51 4.99
N LEU A 158 -13.55 4.58 5.77
CA LEU A 158 -14.17 5.88 5.46
C LEU A 158 -13.68 6.42 4.10
N ILE A 159 -12.37 6.32 3.86
CA ILE A 159 -11.74 6.78 2.61
C ILE A 159 -12.29 6.01 1.40
N GLU A 160 -12.29 4.67 1.44
CA GLU A 160 -12.85 3.85 0.36
C GLU A 160 -14.33 4.17 0.13
N ASN A 161 -15.11 4.32 1.21
CA ASN A 161 -16.54 4.59 1.12
C ASN A 161 -16.85 5.96 0.49
N LYS A 162 -16.06 7.00 0.79
CA LYS A 162 -16.28 8.35 0.29
C LYS A 162 -15.69 8.56 -1.10
N LEU A 163 -14.48 8.06 -1.35
CA LEU A 163 -13.79 8.23 -2.63
C LEU A 163 -14.19 7.18 -3.67
N LYS A 164 -14.84 6.08 -3.27
CA LYS A 164 -15.22 4.95 -4.13
C LYS A 164 -14.02 4.31 -4.85
N VAL A 165 -12.89 4.24 -4.15
CA VAL A 165 -11.64 3.64 -4.62
C VAL A 165 -11.15 2.67 -3.57
N GLU A 166 -10.73 1.46 -3.99
CA GLU A 166 -10.04 0.52 -3.09
C GLU A 166 -8.69 1.11 -2.63
N ALA A 167 -8.36 0.94 -1.36
CA ALA A 167 -7.16 1.53 -0.79
C ALA A 167 -6.51 0.65 0.28
N THR A 168 -5.21 0.85 0.46
CA THR A 168 -4.41 0.16 1.49
C THR A 168 -3.61 1.16 2.30
N THR A 169 -3.83 1.17 3.61
CA THR A 169 -3.08 2.04 4.53
C THR A 169 -1.76 1.41 4.99
N ARG A 170 -0.70 2.22 5.03
CA ARG A 170 0.58 1.92 5.69
C ARG A 170 1.05 3.10 6.53
N ASN A 171 1.78 2.83 7.60
CA ASN A 171 2.44 3.88 8.38
C ASN A 171 3.78 4.28 7.74
N HIS A 172 4.30 5.44 8.12
CA HIS A 172 5.55 5.98 7.59
C HIS A 172 6.74 5.03 7.73
N LYS A 173 6.94 4.44 8.91
CA LYS A 173 8.03 3.49 9.16
C LYS A 173 8.00 2.29 8.23
N THR A 174 6.82 1.77 7.92
CA THR A 174 6.65 0.67 6.97
C THR A 174 7.01 1.13 5.56
N MET A 175 6.54 2.30 5.13
CA MET A 175 6.86 2.84 3.81
C MET A 175 8.37 3.06 3.62
N LEU A 176 9.06 3.63 4.62
CA LEU A 176 10.52 3.76 4.61
C LEU A 176 11.21 2.39 4.54
N LYS A 177 10.79 1.42 5.37
CA LYS A 177 11.41 0.10 5.39
C LYS A 177 11.23 -0.65 4.07
N LEU A 178 10.09 -0.47 3.41
CA LEU A 178 9.87 -1.06 2.09
C LEU A 178 10.80 -0.46 1.03
N LEU A 179 11.05 0.84 1.10
CA LEU A 179 12.00 1.49 0.19
C LEU A 179 13.45 1.04 0.42
N GLU A 180 13.84 0.84 1.68
CA GLU A 180 15.15 0.27 2.05
C GLU A 180 15.31 -1.14 1.46
N LEU A 181 14.33 -2.03 1.68
CA LEU A 181 14.37 -3.43 1.22
C LEU A 181 14.37 -3.60 -0.32
N VAL A 182 13.94 -2.57 -1.05
CA VAL A 182 13.99 -2.49 -2.51
C VAL A 182 15.35 -1.97 -3.02
N SER A 183 16.13 -1.35 -2.14
CA SER A 183 17.48 -0.84 -2.44
C SER A 183 18.59 -1.82 -2.05
N ASP A 184 18.24 -2.89 -1.31
CA ASP A 184 19.07 -4.04 -0.95
C ASP A 184 19.06 -5.15 -2.01
#